data_AF-B6B8U1-F1
#
_entry.id   AF-B6B8U1-F1
#
_cell.length_a   1.000
_cell.length_b   1.000
_cell.length_c   1.000
_cell.angle_alpha   90.00
_cell.angle_beta   90.00
_cell.angle_gamma   90.00
#
_symmetry.space_group_name_H-M   'P 1'
#
loop_
_entity.id
_entity.type
_entity.pdbx_description
1 polymer ?
#
loop_
_entity_poly.entity_id
_entity_poly.type
_entity_poly.pdbx_seq_one_letter_code
_entity_poly.pdbx_strand_id
1 'polypeptide(L)'
;MTGFSGLKALFITTALKKDGRKSHARLLMGASSVIMEKDGVAVEHLHMLDHHVPPGVCPDMTGQGRDRDDWPAGCRCDYEKPDYRS
;
A
#
# COMPACT_ATOMS: atom_id res chain seq x y z
N MET A 1 -12.89 27.07 9.99
CA MET A 1 -12.63 25.80 9.27
C MET A 1 -11.20 25.38 9.57
N THR A 2 -11.01 24.36 10.39
CA THR A 2 -9.70 23.77 10.64
C THR A 2 -9.39 22.82 9.47
N GLY A 3 -8.63 23.29 8.48
CA GLY A 3 -8.20 22.44 7.37
C GLY A 3 -7.12 21.44 7.80
N PHE A 4 -7.15 20.22 7.28
CA PHE A 4 -6.16 19.15 7.54
C PHE A 4 -4.94 19.24 6.61
N SER A 5 -4.53 20.45 6.23
CA SER A 5 -3.47 20.74 5.26
C SER A 5 -2.09 20.12 5.55
N GLY A 6 -1.85 19.65 6.78
CA GLY A 6 -0.62 18.95 7.16
C GLY A 6 -0.68 17.43 7.06
N LEU A 7 -1.85 16.84 6.79
CA LEU A 7 -2.03 15.39 6.72
C LEU A 7 -1.79 14.85 5.31
N LYS A 8 -1.28 13.61 5.26
CA LYS A 8 -1.11 12.84 4.03
C LYS A 8 -1.85 11.51 4.18
N ALA A 9 -2.54 11.08 3.14
CA ALA A 9 -3.22 9.80 3.08
C ALA A 9 -2.77 9.01 1.85
N LEU A 10 -2.49 7.72 2.05
CA LEU A 10 -2.14 6.80 0.98
C LEU A 10 -3.20 5.71 0.88
N PHE A 11 -3.87 5.62 -0.27
CA PHE A 11 -4.81 4.54 -0.57
C PHE A 11 -4.11 3.46 -1.37
N ILE A 12 -4.02 2.25 -0.81
CA ILE A 12 -3.39 1.10 -1.47
C ILE A 12 -4.48 0.16 -1.99
N THR A 13 -4.53 -0.02 -3.31
CA THR A 13 -5.42 -0.99 -3.96
C THR A 13 -4.68 -2.31 -4.18
N THR A 14 -5.23 -3.42 -3.71
CA THR A 14 -4.70 -4.78 -3.89
C THR A 14 -5.45 -5.60 -4.96
N ALA A 15 -6.11 -4.90 -5.90
CA ALA A 15 -6.87 -5.55 -6.97
C ALA A 15 -5.94 -6.21 -8.00
N LEU A 16 -6.29 -7.41 -8.46
CA LEU A 16 -5.53 -8.18 -9.45
C LEU A 16 -5.80 -7.75 -10.91
N LYS A 17 -6.69 -6.78 -11.14
CA LYS A 17 -6.91 -6.23 -12.49
C LYS A 17 -5.66 -5.46 -12.92
N LYS A 18 -5.15 -5.75 -14.13
CA LYS A 18 -3.95 -5.12 -14.69
C LYS A 18 -4.02 -3.59 -14.76
N ASP A 19 -5.20 -3.01 -14.95
CA ASP A 19 -5.40 -1.57 -14.90
C ASP A 19 -6.10 -1.20 -13.58
N GLY A 20 -5.35 -0.60 -12.65
CA GLY A 20 -5.86 -0.15 -11.37
C GLY A 20 -7.02 0.85 -11.48
N ARG A 21 -7.09 1.63 -12.57
CA ARG A 21 -8.18 2.59 -12.81
C ARG A 21 -9.50 1.90 -13.14
N LYS A 22 -9.48 0.64 -13.59
CA LYS A 22 -10.68 -0.17 -13.90
C LYS A 22 -11.15 -1.05 -12.73
N SER A 23 -10.59 -0.84 -11.55
CA SER A 23 -10.98 -1.56 -10.33
C SER A 23 -12.21 -0.92 -9.69
N HIS A 24 -13.21 -1.72 -9.33
CA HIS A 24 -14.37 -1.24 -8.55
C HIS A 24 -13.94 -0.70 -7.18
N ALA A 25 -12.90 -1.30 -6.57
CA ALA A 25 -12.35 -0.82 -5.31
C ALA A 25 -11.76 0.59 -5.42
N ARG A 26 -11.18 0.95 -6.57
CA ARG A 26 -10.65 2.30 -6.83
C ARG A 26 -11.77 3.34 -6.84
N LEU A 27 -12.95 3.01 -7.40
CA LEU A 27 -14.11 3.90 -7.40
C LEU A 27 -14.61 4.18 -5.97
N LEU A 28 -14.71 3.14 -5.14
CA LEU A 28 -15.12 3.27 -3.73
C LEU A 28 -14.13 4.12 -2.93
N MET A 29 -12.82 3.87 -3.10
CA MET A 29 -11.78 4.69 -2.46
C MET A 29 -11.81 6.15 -2.94
N GLY A 30 -12.12 6.38 -4.22
CA GLY A 30 -12.23 7.73 -4.79
C GLY A 30 -13.30 8.59 -4.13
N ALA A 31 -14.43 7.99 -3.71
CA ALA A 31 -15.45 8.74 -2.99
C ALA A 31 -14.94 9.30 -1.65
N SER A 32 -14.10 8.53 -0.95
CA SER A 32 -13.49 8.96 0.32
C SER A 32 -12.33 9.93 0.09
N SER A 33 -11.50 9.73 -0.93
CA SER A 33 -10.36 10.62 -1.22
C SER A 33 -10.81 12.05 -1.53
N VAL A 34 -11.90 12.21 -2.30
CA VAL A 34 -12.44 13.53 -2.65
C VAL A 34 -12.84 14.34 -1.40
N ILE A 35 -13.35 13.68 -0.36
CA ILE A 35 -13.70 14.35 0.90
C ILE A 35 -12.42 14.80 1.63
N MET A 36 -11.42 13.92 1.70
CA MET A 36 -10.13 14.23 2.33
C MET A 36 -9.41 15.39 1.62
N GLU A 37 -9.38 15.38 0.29
CA GLU A 37 -8.80 16.45 -0.53
C GLU A 37 -9.51 17.79 -0.31
N LYS A 38 -10.85 17.78 -0.22
CA LYS A 38 -11.64 18.99 0.07
C LYS A 38 -11.32 19.60 1.43
N ASP A 39 -11.01 18.77 2.42
CA ASP A 39 -10.62 19.25 3.75
C ASP A 39 -9.11 19.55 3.85
N GLY A 40 -8.37 19.42 2.74
CA GLY A 40 -6.97 19.84 2.61
C GLY A 40 -5.94 18.72 2.78
N VAL A 41 -6.33 17.47 2.94
CA VAL A 41 -5.40 16.33 3.04
C VAL A 41 -4.75 16.09 1.67
N ALA A 42 -3.42 15.88 1.64
CA ALA A 42 -2.75 15.41 0.44
C ALA A 42 -2.99 13.90 0.26
N VAL A 43 -3.65 13.52 -0.83
CA VAL A 43 -4.01 12.12 -1.08
C VAL A 43 -3.22 11.53 -2.25
N GLU A 44 -2.69 10.33 -2.04
CA GLU A 44 -2.05 9.52 -3.07
C GLU A 44 -2.74 8.16 -3.20
N HIS A 45 -2.72 7.60 -4.41
CA HIS A 45 -3.28 6.29 -4.68
C HIS A 45 -2.22 5.40 -5.32
N LEU A 46 -1.95 4.27 -4.66
CA LEU A 46 -1.01 3.26 -5.09
C LEU A 46 -1.76 1.99 -5.47
N HIS A 47 -1.45 1.42 -6.63
CA HIS A 47 -1.98 0.14 -7.06
C HIS A 47 -0.89 -0.92 -6.90
N MET A 48 -1.07 -1.82 -5.95
CA MET A 48 -0.02 -2.74 -5.50
C MET A 48 0.50 -3.65 -6.63
N LEU A 49 -0.33 -3.95 -7.63
CA LEU A 49 0.04 -4.78 -8.77
C LEU A 49 1.05 -4.11 -9.73
N ASP A 50 1.13 -2.77 -9.70
CA ASP A 50 2.10 -2.02 -10.51
C ASP A 50 3.52 -2.10 -9.92
N HIS A 51 3.67 -2.70 -8.74
CA HIS A 51 4.93 -2.87 -8.02
C HIS A 51 5.31 -4.34 -7.90
N HIS A 52 6.62 -4.61 -7.87
CA HIS A 52 7.14 -5.95 -7.61
C HIS A 52 7.26 -6.16 -6.11
N VAL A 53 6.19 -6.65 -5.51
CA VAL A 53 6.14 -6.96 -4.08
C VAL A 53 6.05 -8.46 -3.88
N PRO A 54 7.13 -9.11 -3.42
CA PRO A 54 7.12 -10.54 -3.13
C PRO A 54 6.08 -10.90 -2.07
N PRO A 55 5.43 -12.08 -2.17
CA PRO A 55 4.58 -12.57 -1.11
C PRO A 55 5.43 -12.99 0.09
N GLY A 56 5.03 -12.59 1.30
CA GLY A 56 5.73 -12.93 2.54
C GLY A 56 5.34 -12.03 3.69
N VAL A 57 5.83 -12.37 4.90
CA VAL A 57 5.73 -11.53 6.10
C VAL A 57 6.88 -10.51 6.14
N CYS A 58 7.94 -10.79 5.40
CA CYS A 58 9.17 -10.02 5.37
C CYS A 58 9.13 -8.90 4.32
N PRO A 59 9.42 -7.65 4.71
CA PRO A 59 9.41 -6.50 3.80
C PRO A 59 10.66 -6.35 2.93
N ASP A 60 11.76 -7.03 3.22
CA ASP A 60 12.88 -7.13 2.29
C ASP A 60 13.20 -8.60 2.05
N MET A 61 12.84 -9.06 0.86
CA MET A 61 13.04 -10.42 0.40
C MET A 61 14.24 -10.56 -0.53
N THR A 62 14.99 -9.49 -0.81
CA THR A 62 16.18 -9.55 -1.68
C THR A 62 17.27 -10.43 -1.08
N GLY A 63 17.47 -10.34 0.24
CA GLY A 63 18.32 -11.26 1.01
C GLY A 63 17.80 -12.69 1.13
N GLN A 64 16.55 -12.95 0.70
CA GLN A 64 15.89 -14.26 0.73
C GLN A 64 15.70 -14.86 -0.68
N GLY A 65 16.49 -14.39 -1.65
CA GLY A 65 16.53 -14.95 -3.01
C GLY A 65 15.48 -14.38 -3.97
N ARG A 66 14.86 -13.23 -3.66
CA ARG A 66 14.06 -12.48 -4.64
C ARG A 66 14.96 -11.50 -5.38
N ASP A 67 14.82 -11.46 -6.70
CA ASP A 67 15.61 -10.53 -7.53
C ASP A 67 15.24 -9.06 -7.30
N ARG A 68 14.00 -8.80 -6.88
CA ARG A 68 13.46 -7.47 -6.64
C ARG A 68 12.45 -7.48 -5.50
N ASP A 69 12.48 -6.44 -4.69
CA ASP A 69 11.46 -6.13 -3.69
C ASP A 69 11.27 -4.61 -3.63
N ASP A 70 10.07 -4.15 -3.96
CA ASP A 70 9.73 -2.72 -4.01
C ASP A 70 9.24 -2.17 -2.65
N TRP A 71 9.20 -2.98 -1.59
CA TRP A 71 8.94 -2.46 -0.25
C TRP A 71 10.06 -1.50 0.22
N PRO A 72 9.75 -0.47 1.03
CA PRO A 72 10.76 0.44 1.56
C PRO A 72 11.80 -0.30 2.42
N ALA A 73 13.07 0.02 2.16
CA ALA A 73 14.18 -0.46 2.97
C ALA A 73 14.02 -0.02 4.45
N GLY A 74 14.10 -0.98 5.38
CA GLY A 74 14.07 -0.72 6.83
C GLY A 74 12.88 -1.34 7.59
N CYS A 75 11.88 -1.87 6.89
CA CYS A 75 10.85 -2.68 7.52
C CYS A 75 11.46 -4.06 7.87
N ARG A 76 11.64 -4.33 9.17
CA ARG A 76 12.44 -5.46 9.66
C ARG A 76 11.70 -6.79 9.58
N CYS A 77 12.49 -7.84 9.39
CA CYS A 77 12.08 -9.24 9.38
C CYS A 77 12.16 -9.93 10.74
N ASP A 78 12.45 -9.19 11.82
CA ASP A 78 12.70 -9.73 13.17
C ASP A 78 11.41 -10.21 13.88
N TYR A 79 10.35 -10.46 13.12
CA TYR A 79 9.14 -11.08 13.64
C TYR A 79 9.37 -12.58 13.88
N GLU A 80 9.57 -12.97 15.13
CA GLU A 80 9.58 -14.37 15.53
C GLU A 80 8.30 -15.06 15.06
N LYS A 81 8.44 -16.12 14.26
CA LYS A 81 7.30 -16.89 13.75
C LYS A 81 6.58 -17.52 14.95
N PRO A 82 5.31 -17.16 15.23
CA PRO A 82 4.61 -17.74 16.35
C PRO A 82 4.30 -19.22 16.09
N ASP A 83 4.38 -20.01 17.14
CA ASP A 83 4.43 -21.49 17.13
C ASP A 83 3.20 -22.19 16.51
N TYR A 84 2.13 -21.45 16.22
CA TYR A 84 0.86 -22.00 15.73
C TYR A 84 0.76 -22.14 14.20
N ARG A 85 1.82 -21.80 13.45
CA ARG A 85 1.86 -21.94 11.97
C ARG A 85 2.92 -22.96 11.54
N SER A 86 2.83 -24.20 12.01
CA SER A 86 3.59 -25.34 11.48
C SER A 86 2.99 -25.86 10.18
#